data_AF-A0A6S6FZ82-F1
#
_entry.id   AF-A0A6S6FZ82-F1
#
_cell.length_a   1.000
_cell.length_b   1.000
_cell.length_c   1.000
_cell.angle_alpha   90.00
_cell.angle_beta   90.00
_cell.angle_gamma   90.00
#
_symmetry.space_group_name_H-M   'P 1'
#
loop_
_entity.id
_entity.type
_entity.pdbx_description
1 polymer ?
#
loop_
_entity_poly.entity_id
_entity_poly.type
_entity_poly.pdbx_seq_one_letter_code
_entity_poly.pdbx_strand_id
1 'polypeptide(L)'
;MIPSHFTRFAAIDWSGAKGVRHPGIALAVCDAGDAAPVLVAPPHRAWSRGEILHWLRERAREPMLVGFDFSFAPPHVLRGAYLPGEPAPDTARAFWAYVDARAPDADLGAASFLEARRGTHFYLGAADGTKADFLHFRRCEAHANAAGFGKPSTVYDAIGAAQVAKASFAGMRLLHHLGHHVPVWPFDPPPQSGACVVEIYTTIAARAAGLRKGLSKLRDAGALDAALEALGSRPHVLLSRYTDHATDAILTAAWLRANAARAELWAPPALGAQIARTEGWTFGIS
;
A
#
# COMPACT_ATOMS: atom_id res chain seq x y z
N MET A 1 -18.07 8.43 -9.62
CA MET A 1 -18.08 9.82 -9.10
C MET A 1 -16.72 10.06 -8.46
N ILE A 2 -16.11 11.23 -8.71
CA ILE A 2 -14.80 11.58 -8.13
C ILE A 2 -15.06 12.14 -6.73
N PRO A 3 -14.42 11.61 -5.68
CA PRO A 3 -14.53 12.19 -4.34
C PRO A 3 -13.97 13.61 -4.32
N SER A 4 -14.75 14.56 -3.79
CA SER A 4 -14.33 15.96 -3.61
C SER A 4 -14.31 16.40 -2.14
N HIS A 5 -14.72 15.52 -1.22
CA HIS A 5 -14.91 15.85 0.19
C HIS A 5 -13.65 15.69 1.04
N PHE A 6 -12.59 15.04 0.54
CA PHE A 6 -11.38 14.80 1.32
C PHE A 6 -10.67 16.11 1.65
N THR A 7 -10.48 16.39 2.94
CA THR A 7 -9.73 17.54 3.45
C THR A 7 -8.53 17.13 4.30
N ARG A 8 -8.32 15.81 4.48
CA ARG A 8 -7.19 15.23 5.19
C ARG A 8 -6.61 14.07 4.39
N PHE A 9 -5.29 13.92 4.47
CA PHE A 9 -4.53 12.95 3.69
C PHE A 9 -3.54 12.26 4.59
N ALA A 10 -3.51 10.93 4.54
CA ALA A 10 -2.58 10.12 5.30
C ALA A 10 -1.87 9.15 4.37
N ALA A 11 -0.60 8.87 4.67
CA ALA A 11 0.12 7.80 4.01
C ALA A 11 0.82 6.93 5.05
N ILE A 12 0.76 5.62 4.82
CA ILE A 12 1.27 4.60 5.71
C ILE A 12 2.26 3.73 4.94
N ASP A 13 3.53 3.87 5.31
CA ASP A 13 4.55 2.89 4.96
C ASP A 13 4.33 1.64 5.83
N TRP A 14 4.37 0.45 5.23
CA TRP A 14 3.83 -0.76 5.82
C TRP A 14 4.87 -1.88 5.95
N SER A 15 4.77 -2.66 7.03
CA SER A 15 5.74 -3.73 7.31
C SER A 15 5.14 -5.13 7.30
N GLY A 16 5.81 -6.02 6.57
CA GLY A 16 5.62 -7.48 6.59
C GLY A 16 6.47 -8.21 7.62
N ALA A 17 7.23 -7.50 8.44
CA ALA A 17 8.16 -8.13 9.39
C ALA A 17 7.43 -9.02 10.40
N LYS A 18 8.13 -10.08 10.86
CA LYS A 18 7.68 -10.89 11.99
C LYS A 18 7.82 -10.08 13.28
N GLY A 19 6.85 -10.21 14.18
CA GLY A 19 6.81 -9.50 15.45
C GLY A 19 5.49 -8.76 15.63
N VAL A 20 5.40 -8.04 16.75
CA VAL A 20 4.17 -7.34 17.18
C VAL A 20 4.30 -5.81 17.16
N ARG A 21 5.49 -5.29 16.85
CA ARG A 21 5.80 -3.86 16.73
C ARG A 21 6.87 -3.66 15.67
N HIS A 22 6.67 -2.67 14.80
CA HIS A 22 7.37 -2.58 13.54
C HIS A 22 8.01 -1.20 13.36
N PRO A 23 9.34 -1.09 13.48
CA PRO A 23 10.05 0.15 13.16
C PRO A 23 9.91 0.58 11.69
N GLY A 24 9.54 -0.36 10.81
CA GLY A 24 9.23 -0.12 9.41
C GLY A 24 7.77 0.19 9.13
N ILE A 25 7.00 0.64 10.12
CA ILE A 25 5.70 1.27 9.90
C ILE A 25 5.83 2.75 10.27
N ALA A 26 5.49 3.61 9.32
CA ALA A 26 5.42 5.06 9.52
C ALA A 26 4.09 5.58 8.99
N LEU A 27 3.49 6.52 9.72
CA LEU A 27 2.24 7.17 9.36
C LEU A 27 2.48 8.68 9.34
N ALA A 28 2.22 9.31 8.21
CA ALA A 28 2.22 10.77 8.08
C ALA A 28 0.83 11.28 7.73
N VAL A 29 0.48 12.48 8.21
CA VAL A 29 -0.80 13.14 7.94
C VAL A 29 -0.59 14.59 7.52
N CYS A 30 -1.46 15.09 6.66
CA CYS A 30 -1.63 16.51 6.41
C CYS A 30 -3.09 16.86 6.15
N ASP A 31 -3.47 18.10 6.42
CA ASP A 31 -4.76 18.65 6.02
C ASP A 31 -4.65 19.31 4.64
N ALA A 32 -5.78 19.76 4.09
CA ALA A 32 -5.83 20.60 2.90
C ALA A 32 -4.98 21.89 3.06
N GLY A 33 -4.58 22.47 1.93
CA GLY A 33 -3.64 23.59 1.88
C GLY A 33 -2.22 23.12 1.56
N ASP A 34 -1.23 23.78 2.15
CA ASP A 34 0.19 23.64 1.81
C ASP A 34 1.06 23.28 3.03
N ALA A 35 0.48 23.10 4.22
CA ALA A 35 1.25 22.71 5.41
C ALA A 35 1.97 21.37 5.18
N ALA A 36 3.22 21.29 5.64
CA ALA A 36 3.99 20.06 5.51
C ALA A 36 3.31 18.90 6.25
N PRO A 37 3.31 17.69 5.69
CA PRO A 37 2.86 16.52 6.42
C PRO A 37 3.69 16.26 7.66
N VAL A 38 3.03 15.81 8.73
CA VAL A 38 3.63 15.52 10.02
C VAL A 38 3.54 14.03 10.32
N LEU A 39 4.60 13.47 10.90
CA LEU A 39 4.58 12.10 11.38
C LEU A 39 3.68 11.99 12.62
N VAL A 40 2.84 10.96 12.62
CA VAL A 40 2.05 10.58 13.80
C VAL A 40 2.91 9.65 14.65
N ALA A 41 3.18 10.07 15.87
CA ALA A 41 3.92 9.26 16.82
C ALA A 41 3.13 7.98 17.17
N PRO A 42 3.78 6.79 17.17
CA PRO A 42 3.15 5.59 17.67
C PRO A 42 2.76 5.74 19.16
N PRO A 43 1.71 5.05 19.64
CA PRO A 43 1.34 5.06 21.06
C PRO A 43 2.46 4.55 21.99
N HIS A 44 3.39 3.77 21.43
CA HIS A 44 4.58 3.25 22.12
C HIS A 44 5.82 3.47 21.24
N ARG A 45 6.89 2.68 21.45
CA ARG A 45 8.17 2.84 20.71
C ARG A 45 8.05 2.67 19.19
N ALA A 46 7.13 1.83 18.72
CA ALA A 46 6.87 1.56 17.31
C ALA A 46 5.42 1.08 17.13
N TRP A 47 4.86 1.36 15.95
CA TRP A 47 3.51 0.95 15.57
C TRP A 47 3.39 -0.57 15.51
N SER A 48 2.30 -1.10 16.06
CA SER A 48 1.76 -2.42 15.69
C SER A 48 0.78 -2.26 14.53
N ARG A 49 0.55 -3.34 13.77
CA ARG A 49 -0.47 -3.34 12.70
C ARG A 49 -1.88 -3.20 13.28
N GLY A 50 -2.12 -3.75 14.48
CA GLY A 50 -3.36 -3.56 15.22
C GLY A 50 -3.63 -2.11 15.65
N GLU A 51 -2.61 -1.36 16.06
CA GLU A 51 -2.74 0.07 16.40
C GLU A 51 -3.09 0.90 15.17
N ILE A 52 -2.52 0.60 13.99
CA ILE A 52 -2.90 1.26 12.73
C ILE A 52 -4.36 0.95 12.38
N LEU A 53 -4.78 -0.32 12.49
CA LEU A 53 -6.19 -0.71 12.29
C LEU A 53 -7.13 0.08 13.21
N HIS A 54 -6.78 0.23 14.48
CA HIS A 54 -7.58 1.00 15.43
C HIS A 54 -7.63 2.48 15.06
N TRP A 55 -6.48 3.08 14.75
CA TRP A 55 -6.35 4.48 14.34
C TRP A 55 -7.24 4.81 13.13
N LEU A 56 -7.33 3.89 12.15
CA LEU A 56 -8.20 4.03 10.98
C LEU A 56 -9.68 3.93 11.32
N ARG A 57 -10.07 2.96 12.16
CA ARG A 57 -11.47 2.77 12.57
C ARG A 57 -12.01 3.97 13.33
N GLU A 58 -11.21 4.57 14.21
CA GLU A 58 -11.58 5.79 14.93
C GLU A 58 -11.84 6.98 13.99
N ARG A 59 -11.19 6.98 12.83
CA ARG A 59 -11.22 8.08 11.86
C ARG A 59 -12.05 7.78 10.62
N ALA A 60 -12.81 6.69 10.64
CA ALA A 60 -13.61 6.23 9.51
C ALA A 60 -14.60 7.28 8.96
N ARG A 61 -15.07 8.19 9.83
CA ARG A 61 -16.00 9.27 9.46
C ARG A 61 -15.30 10.58 9.08
N GLU A 62 -13.98 10.70 9.28
CA GLU A 62 -13.24 11.88 8.86
C GLU A 62 -13.14 11.93 7.34
N PRO A 63 -13.18 13.11 6.71
CA PRO A 63 -12.96 13.28 5.26
C PRO A 63 -11.49 13.02 4.88
N MET A 64 -11.04 11.76 4.99
CA MET A 64 -9.64 11.38 4.89
C MET A 64 -9.38 10.41 3.74
N LEU A 65 -8.37 10.70 2.91
CA LEU A 65 -7.80 9.72 1.97
C LEU A 65 -6.54 9.11 2.56
N VAL A 66 -6.48 7.78 2.66
CA VAL A 66 -5.37 7.04 3.26
C VAL A 66 -4.70 6.15 2.21
N GLY A 67 -3.42 6.38 1.94
CA GLY A 67 -2.60 5.51 1.10
C GLY A 67 -1.82 4.48 1.90
N PHE A 68 -1.81 3.23 1.44
CA PHE A 68 -0.96 2.16 1.96
C PHE A 68 0.02 1.64 0.91
N ASP A 69 1.28 1.44 1.32
CA ASP A 69 2.33 0.85 0.48
C ASP A 69 2.42 -0.68 0.65
N PHE A 70 1.39 -1.37 0.16
CA PHE A 70 1.38 -2.82 -0.05
C PHE A 70 0.31 -3.22 -1.07
N SER A 71 0.44 -4.37 -1.73
CA SER A 71 -0.56 -4.81 -2.70
C SER A 71 -1.81 -5.35 -2.02
N PHE A 72 -2.99 -4.83 -2.38
CA PHE A 72 -4.24 -5.19 -1.72
C PHE A 72 -4.75 -6.58 -2.12
N ALA A 73 -4.32 -7.12 -3.26
CA ALA A 73 -4.63 -8.49 -3.67
C ALA A 73 -3.48 -9.07 -4.51
N PRO A 74 -3.34 -10.41 -4.58
CA PRO A 74 -2.45 -11.04 -5.53
C PRO A 74 -2.98 -10.97 -6.98
N PRO A 75 -2.14 -11.28 -7.97
CA PRO A 75 -2.59 -11.57 -9.33
C PRO A 75 -3.64 -12.68 -9.39
N HIS A 76 -4.68 -12.45 -10.18
CA HIS A 76 -5.86 -13.29 -10.42
C HIS A 76 -6.26 -13.34 -11.89
N VAL A 77 -6.31 -12.22 -12.62
CA VAL A 77 -6.89 -12.12 -13.97
C VAL A 77 -6.11 -12.98 -14.97
N LEU A 78 -4.79 -12.82 -15.03
CA LEU A 78 -3.94 -13.64 -15.90
C LEU A 78 -3.70 -15.04 -15.34
N ARG A 79 -3.73 -15.18 -14.01
CA ARG A 79 -3.45 -16.44 -13.30
C ARG A 79 -4.69 -17.36 -13.23
N GLY A 80 -5.88 -16.85 -13.52
CA GLY A 80 -7.17 -17.54 -13.41
C GLY A 80 -7.71 -17.63 -11.97
N ALA A 81 -6.84 -17.66 -10.96
CA ALA A 81 -7.18 -17.68 -9.54
C ALA A 81 -6.02 -17.10 -8.70
N TYR A 82 -6.28 -16.69 -7.47
CA TYR A 82 -5.20 -16.27 -6.55
C TYR A 82 -4.28 -17.42 -6.14
N LEU A 83 -4.78 -18.66 -6.08
CA LEU A 83 -4.02 -19.85 -5.68
C LEU A 83 -4.51 -21.04 -6.53
N PRO A 84 -4.10 -21.15 -7.80
CA PRO A 84 -4.58 -22.20 -8.70
C PRO A 84 -4.34 -23.61 -8.13
N GLY A 85 -5.38 -24.44 -8.11
CA GLY A 85 -5.33 -25.78 -7.50
C GLY A 85 -5.78 -25.81 -6.03
N GLU A 86 -5.92 -24.65 -5.38
CA GLU A 86 -6.59 -24.53 -4.09
C GLU A 86 -8.03 -24.00 -4.26
N PRO A 87 -8.98 -24.41 -3.40
CA PRO A 87 -10.32 -23.84 -3.36
C PRO A 87 -10.31 -22.45 -2.68
N ALA A 88 -9.56 -21.51 -3.26
CA ALA A 88 -9.46 -20.13 -2.80
C ALA A 88 -10.59 -19.28 -3.41
N PRO A 89 -11.09 -18.25 -2.71
CA PRO A 89 -12.11 -17.35 -3.25
C PRO A 89 -11.65 -16.57 -4.49
N ASP A 90 -12.60 -16.08 -5.28
CA ASP A 90 -12.38 -15.39 -6.56
C ASP A 90 -12.58 -13.86 -6.49
N THR A 91 -12.85 -13.32 -5.30
CA THR A 91 -12.99 -11.88 -5.06
C THR A 91 -12.06 -11.43 -3.95
N ALA A 92 -11.55 -10.20 -4.03
CA ALA A 92 -10.52 -9.73 -3.11
C ALA A 92 -10.98 -9.74 -1.65
N ARG A 93 -12.19 -9.23 -1.35
CA ARG A 93 -12.74 -9.22 0.01
C ARG A 93 -12.87 -10.63 0.60
N ALA A 94 -13.34 -11.59 -0.18
CA ALA A 94 -13.42 -12.98 0.26
C ALA A 94 -12.03 -13.59 0.42
N PHE A 95 -11.08 -13.24 -0.43
CA PHE A 95 -9.69 -13.68 -0.31
C PHE A 95 -9.00 -13.10 0.93
N TRP A 96 -9.27 -11.86 1.32
CA TRP A 96 -8.76 -11.28 2.57
C TRP A 96 -9.24 -12.07 3.79
N ALA A 97 -10.52 -12.44 3.84
CA ALA A 97 -11.06 -13.31 4.88
C ALA A 97 -10.40 -14.70 4.87
N TYR A 98 -10.15 -15.26 3.68
CA TYR A 98 -9.46 -16.53 3.51
C TYR A 98 -8.03 -16.50 4.07
N VAL A 99 -7.29 -15.41 3.80
CA VAL A 99 -5.93 -15.21 4.34
C VAL A 99 -5.98 -15.10 5.87
N ASP A 100 -6.87 -14.27 6.41
CA ASP A 100 -6.97 -14.06 7.86
C ASP A 100 -7.29 -15.36 8.62
N ALA A 101 -8.25 -16.14 8.13
CA ALA A 101 -8.62 -17.43 8.73
C ALA A 101 -7.50 -18.49 8.70
N ARG A 102 -6.44 -18.29 7.89
CA ARG A 102 -5.34 -19.23 7.67
C ARG A 102 -3.97 -18.67 8.09
N ALA A 103 -3.96 -17.56 8.82
CA ALA A 103 -2.76 -16.90 9.31
C ALA A 103 -2.86 -16.66 10.83
N PRO A 104 -2.52 -17.64 11.68
CA PRO A 104 -2.53 -17.46 13.14
C PRO A 104 -1.43 -16.52 13.67
N ASP A 105 -0.63 -15.91 12.80
CA ASP A 105 0.47 -15.04 13.22
C ASP A 105 -0.02 -13.84 14.04
N ALA A 106 0.76 -13.47 15.05
CA ALA A 106 0.47 -12.31 15.90
C ALA A 106 0.47 -10.99 15.10
N ASP A 107 -0.26 -10.01 15.64
CA ASP A 107 -0.34 -8.64 15.12
C ASP A 107 -0.58 -8.62 13.61
N LEU A 108 -1.58 -9.34 13.11
CA LEU A 108 -1.95 -9.37 11.68
C LEU A 108 -0.83 -9.86 10.75
N GLY A 109 0.16 -10.62 11.24
CA GLY A 109 1.19 -11.21 10.39
C GLY A 109 0.61 -12.25 9.41
N ALA A 110 1.36 -12.60 8.36
CA ALA A 110 0.93 -13.64 7.42
C ALA A 110 2.06 -14.57 7.00
N ALA A 111 3.12 -14.66 7.81
CA ALA A 111 4.27 -15.49 7.48
C ALA A 111 3.88 -16.97 7.39
N SER A 112 3.05 -17.46 8.32
CA SER A 112 2.57 -18.84 8.32
C SER A 112 1.76 -19.19 7.05
N PHE A 113 0.97 -18.24 6.54
CA PHE A 113 0.18 -18.42 5.32
C PHE A 113 1.06 -18.66 4.08
N LEU A 114 2.15 -17.89 3.96
CA LEU A 114 3.14 -18.02 2.89
C LEU A 114 3.94 -19.32 3.02
N GLU A 115 4.45 -19.61 4.22
CA GLU A 115 5.27 -20.81 4.48
C GLU A 115 4.48 -22.11 4.20
N ALA A 116 3.19 -22.15 4.55
CA ALA A 116 2.32 -23.30 4.26
C ALA A 116 2.13 -23.58 2.76
N ARG A 117 2.50 -22.64 1.88
CA ARG A 117 2.36 -22.69 0.42
C ARG A 117 3.69 -22.47 -0.31
N ARG A 118 4.78 -22.63 0.42
CA ARG A 118 6.14 -22.50 -0.09
C ARG A 118 6.39 -23.53 -1.19
N GLY A 119 6.97 -23.10 -2.31
CA GLY A 119 7.25 -23.94 -3.47
C GLY A 119 6.03 -24.34 -4.30
N THR A 120 4.81 -24.05 -3.84
CA THR A 120 3.58 -24.24 -4.62
C THR A 120 3.08 -22.92 -5.21
N HIS A 121 3.07 -21.87 -4.39
CA HIS A 121 2.59 -20.54 -4.80
C HIS A 121 3.57 -19.43 -4.50
N PHE A 122 4.40 -19.61 -3.47
CA PHE A 122 5.37 -18.61 -3.06
C PHE A 122 6.79 -19.12 -3.23
N TYR A 123 7.62 -18.28 -3.83
CA TYR A 123 9.06 -18.49 -3.95
C TYR A 123 9.77 -17.86 -2.75
N LEU A 124 10.28 -18.70 -1.83
CA LEU A 124 10.99 -18.31 -0.61
C LEU A 124 12.48 -18.68 -0.65
N GLY A 125 12.91 -19.52 -1.60
CA GLY A 125 14.30 -19.92 -1.75
C GLY A 125 14.57 -20.64 -3.06
N ALA A 126 15.85 -20.75 -3.46
CA ALA A 126 16.25 -21.55 -4.62
C ALA A 126 15.84 -23.04 -4.51
N ALA A 127 15.62 -23.54 -3.29
CA ALA A 127 15.10 -24.88 -3.05
C ALA A 127 13.65 -25.09 -3.53
N ASP A 128 12.93 -24.00 -3.83
CA ASP A 128 11.51 -24.03 -4.20
C ASP A 128 11.31 -24.20 -5.72
N GLY A 129 12.40 -24.16 -6.51
CA GLY A 129 12.37 -24.30 -7.96
C GLY A 129 12.86 -23.06 -8.70
N THR A 130 12.54 -22.97 -9.99
CA THR A 130 12.96 -21.84 -10.84
C THR A 130 12.12 -20.60 -10.51
N LYS A 131 12.78 -19.53 -10.04
CA LYS A 131 12.11 -18.27 -9.64
C LYS A 131 11.07 -17.76 -10.65
N ALA A 132 11.38 -17.82 -11.94
CA ALA A 132 10.54 -17.31 -13.02
C ALA A 132 9.13 -17.94 -13.03
N ASP A 133 9.00 -19.18 -12.57
CA ASP A 133 7.74 -19.92 -12.54
C ASP A 133 6.74 -19.35 -11.52
N PHE A 134 7.21 -18.50 -10.60
CA PHE A 134 6.39 -17.83 -9.58
C PHE A 134 6.08 -16.37 -9.91
N LEU A 135 6.73 -15.78 -10.93
CA LEU A 135 6.64 -14.36 -11.23
C LEU A 135 5.37 -14.01 -12.01
N HIS A 136 4.23 -14.02 -11.32
CA HIS A 136 2.95 -13.56 -11.86
C HIS A 136 2.67 -12.13 -11.43
N PHE A 137 2.10 -11.31 -12.32
CA PHE A 137 1.86 -9.90 -12.06
C PHE A 137 0.39 -9.53 -12.26
N ARG A 138 -0.08 -8.54 -11.50
CA ARG A 138 -1.41 -7.94 -11.70
C ARG A 138 -1.44 -7.16 -13.01
N ARG A 139 -2.64 -6.91 -13.52
CA ARG A 139 -2.84 -6.04 -14.70
C ARG A 139 -2.31 -4.63 -14.46
N CYS A 140 -2.45 -4.11 -13.23
CA CYS A 140 -1.89 -2.82 -12.82
C CYS A 140 -0.35 -2.77 -12.95
N GLU A 141 0.34 -3.82 -12.49
CA GLU A 141 1.79 -3.94 -12.56
C GLU A 141 2.30 -4.04 -14.00
N ALA A 142 1.63 -4.83 -14.83
CA ALA A 142 1.93 -4.90 -16.26
C ALA A 142 1.73 -3.55 -16.96
N HIS A 143 0.66 -2.83 -16.63
CA HIS A 143 0.38 -1.49 -17.16
C HIS A 143 1.44 -0.48 -16.73
N ALA A 144 1.78 -0.43 -15.43
CA ALA A 144 2.83 0.44 -14.91
C ALA A 144 4.18 0.17 -15.59
N ASN A 145 4.57 -1.10 -15.76
CA ASN A 145 5.82 -1.45 -16.43
C ASN A 145 5.84 -0.98 -17.90
N ALA A 146 4.73 -1.16 -18.62
CA ALA A 146 4.59 -0.69 -20.01
C ALA A 146 4.69 0.85 -20.11
N ALA A 147 4.21 1.57 -19.09
CA ALA A 147 4.35 3.03 -18.98
C ALA A 147 5.73 3.50 -18.46
N GLY A 148 6.72 2.60 -18.34
CA GLY A 148 8.06 2.95 -17.91
C GLY A 148 8.23 3.12 -16.40
N PHE A 149 7.25 2.68 -15.58
CA PHE A 149 7.40 2.67 -14.13
C PHE A 149 8.46 1.69 -13.63
N GLY A 150 9.00 0.84 -14.51
CA GLY A 150 10.04 -0.13 -14.19
C GLY A 150 9.46 -1.46 -13.75
N LYS A 151 10.35 -2.40 -13.43
CA LYS A 151 9.97 -3.78 -13.12
C LYS A 151 9.28 -3.84 -11.74
N PRO A 152 7.99 -4.16 -11.68
CA PRO A 152 7.30 -4.36 -10.41
C PRO A 152 7.80 -5.65 -9.74
N SER A 153 7.68 -5.70 -8.42
CA SER A 153 7.79 -6.96 -7.67
C SER A 153 6.41 -7.62 -7.59
N THR A 154 6.36 -8.94 -7.58
CA THR A 154 5.12 -9.69 -7.34
C THR A 154 5.04 -10.13 -5.88
N VAL A 155 3.81 -10.24 -5.35
CA VAL A 155 3.56 -10.80 -4.01
C VAL A 155 3.78 -12.31 -3.91
N TYR A 156 4.09 -13.00 -5.02
CA TYR A 156 4.51 -14.41 -5.01
C TYR A 156 6.02 -14.60 -4.84
N ASP A 157 6.83 -13.54 -5.04
CA ASP A 157 8.26 -13.54 -4.75
C ASP A 157 8.47 -13.10 -3.29
N ALA A 158 8.75 -14.07 -2.43
CA ALA A 158 8.90 -13.87 -0.99
C ALA A 158 10.38 -13.91 -0.52
N ILE A 159 11.34 -13.73 -1.43
CA ILE A 159 12.79 -13.71 -1.12
C ILE A 159 13.33 -12.31 -0.77
N GLY A 160 14.20 -12.26 0.24
CA GLY A 160 15.09 -11.13 0.50
C GLY A 160 14.36 -9.88 0.99
N ALA A 161 14.74 -8.71 0.45
CA ALA A 161 14.07 -7.43 0.73
C ALA A 161 12.60 -7.38 0.22
N ALA A 162 12.09 -8.44 -0.43
CA ALA A 162 10.69 -8.60 -0.83
C ALA A 162 9.76 -8.92 0.36
N GLN A 163 9.96 -8.22 1.49
CA GLN A 163 8.96 -8.04 2.53
C GLN A 163 7.61 -7.62 1.94
N VAL A 164 7.56 -7.11 0.71
CA VAL A 164 6.35 -6.83 -0.07
C VAL A 164 5.33 -7.97 -0.02
N ALA A 165 5.74 -9.24 -0.18
CA ALA A 165 4.81 -10.36 -0.09
C ALA A 165 4.20 -10.45 1.32
N LYS A 166 5.05 -10.55 2.36
CA LYS A 166 4.59 -10.62 3.77
C LYS A 166 3.79 -9.40 4.18
N ALA A 167 4.17 -8.22 3.71
CA ALA A 167 3.53 -6.94 3.96
C ALA A 167 2.14 -6.90 3.33
N SER A 168 2.03 -7.34 2.08
CA SER A 168 0.75 -7.39 1.35
C SER A 168 -0.22 -8.37 2.00
N PHE A 169 0.22 -9.59 2.34
CA PHE A 169 -0.66 -10.55 3.00
C PHE A 169 -1.01 -10.15 4.45
N ALA A 170 -0.10 -9.51 5.19
CA ALA A 170 -0.42 -8.90 6.49
C ALA A 170 -1.40 -7.72 6.34
N GLY A 171 -1.23 -6.93 5.29
CA GLY A 171 -2.13 -5.83 4.92
C GLY A 171 -3.52 -6.33 4.56
N MET A 172 -3.64 -7.42 3.81
CA MET A 172 -4.92 -8.07 3.51
C MET A 172 -5.69 -8.47 4.78
N ARG A 173 -4.99 -8.94 5.83
CA ARG A 173 -5.62 -9.19 7.13
C ARG A 173 -6.13 -7.90 7.79
N LEU A 174 -5.37 -6.80 7.70
CA LEU A 174 -5.85 -5.48 8.14
C LEU A 174 -7.09 -5.04 7.35
N LEU A 175 -7.09 -5.19 6.02
CA LEU A 175 -8.23 -4.84 5.17
C LEU A 175 -9.46 -5.68 5.49
N HIS A 176 -9.28 -6.98 5.78
CA HIS A 176 -10.36 -7.85 6.26
C HIS A 176 -11.00 -7.28 7.54
N HIS A 177 -10.19 -6.93 8.53
CA HIS A 177 -10.70 -6.40 9.79
C HIS A 177 -11.21 -4.95 9.67
N LEU A 178 -10.73 -4.12 8.75
CA LEU A 178 -11.40 -2.84 8.45
C LEU A 178 -12.86 -3.06 8.05
N GLY A 179 -13.15 -4.20 7.41
CA GLY A 179 -14.51 -4.61 7.06
C GLY A 179 -15.18 -3.61 6.13
N HIS A 180 -16.35 -3.13 6.53
CA HIS A 180 -17.12 -2.11 5.82
C HIS A 180 -17.07 -0.74 6.52
N HIS A 181 -16.25 -0.58 7.57
CA HIS A 181 -16.15 0.68 8.29
C HIS A 181 -15.46 1.76 7.47
N VAL A 182 -14.46 1.37 6.66
CA VAL A 182 -13.72 2.25 5.77
C VAL A 182 -13.73 1.63 4.37
N PRO A 183 -14.29 2.31 3.36
CA PRO A 183 -14.20 1.91 1.96
C PRO A 183 -12.74 1.71 1.50
N VAL A 184 -12.50 0.65 0.75
CA VAL A 184 -11.21 0.29 0.15
C VAL A 184 -11.36 0.34 -1.36
N TRP A 185 -10.85 1.40 -1.98
CA TRP A 185 -10.89 1.53 -3.43
C TRP A 185 -9.80 0.67 -4.10
N PRO A 186 -10.06 0.06 -5.27
CA PRO A 186 -11.30 0.09 -6.06
C PRO A 186 -12.28 -1.06 -5.77
N PHE A 187 -12.07 -1.82 -4.69
CA PHE A 187 -12.94 -2.95 -4.33
C PHE A 187 -14.33 -2.48 -3.86
N ASP A 188 -14.38 -1.29 -3.28
CA ASP A 188 -15.60 -0.53 -3.03
C ASP A 188 -15.63 0.73 -3.92
N PRO A 189 -16.83 1.25 -4.25
CA PRO A 189 -16.93 2.52 -4.96
C PRO A 189 -16.31 3.67 -4.15
N PRO A 190 -15.74 4.70 -4.82
CA PRO A 190 -15.27 5.90 -4.13
C PRO A 190 -16.39 6.52 -3.28
N PRO A 191 -16.15 6.79 -1.98
CA PRO A 191 -17.20 7.29 -1.10
C PRO A 191 -17.52 8.77 -1.35
N GLN A 192 -18.73 9.18 -0.97
CA GLN A 192 -19.17 10.58 -1.01
C GLN A 192 -18.90 11.34 0.31
N SER A 193 -18.54 10.62 1.38
CA SER A 193 -18.25 11.16 2.71
C SER A 193 -17.36 10.18 3.49
N GLY A 194 -16.67 10.67 4.52
CA GLY A 194 -15.84 9.84 5.39
C GLY A 194 -14.52 9.41 4.74
N ALA A 195 -13.87 8.41 5.33
CA ALA A 195 -12.53 8.01 4.93
C ALA A 195 -12.55 7.06 3.73
N CYS A 196 -11.43 6.94 3.03
CA CYS A 196 -11.19 5.95 1.98
C CYS A 196 -9.75 5.47 2.03
N VAL A 197 -9.54 4.18 1.84
CA VAL A 197 -8.23 3.56 1.72
C VAL A 197 -7.92 3.26 0.26
N VAL A 198 -6.72 3.62 -0.19
CA VAL A 198 -6.17 3.31 -1.51
C VAL A 198 -4.82 2.62 -1.40
N GLU A 199 -4.54 1.73 -2.34
CA GLU A 199 -3.19 1.21 -2.54
C GLU A 199 -2.34 2.30 -3.24
N ILE A 200 -1.09 2.52 -2.81
CA ILE A 200 -0.18 3.48 -3.47
C ILE A 200 1.26 2.99 -3.39
N TYR A 201 2.06 3.20 -4.44
CA TYR A 201 3.51 3.08 -4.32
C TYR A 201 4.09 4.41 -3.84
N THR A 202 4.82 4.39 -2.73
CA THR A 202 5.55 5.58 -2.22
C THR A 202 6.48 6.18 -3.28
N THR A 203 7.01 5.35 -4.18
CA THR A 203 7.84 5.79 -5.30
C THR A 203 7.15 6.72 -6.30
N ILE A 204 5.82 6.76 -6.36
CA ILE A 204 5.06 7.71 -7.20
C ILE A 204 5.32 9.14 -6.72
N ALA A 205 5.30 9.36 -5.40
CA ALA A 205 5.53 10.67 -4.81
C ALA A 205 6.97 11.14 -5.09
N ALA A 206 7.95 10.26 -4.94
CA ALA A 206 9.35 10.56 -5.22
C ALA A 206 9.57 10.96 -6.70
N ARG A 207 8.93 10.27 -7.65
CA ARG A 207 9.02 10.59 -9.08
C ARG A 207 8.37 11.91 -9.42
N ALA A 208 7.18 12.18 -8.85
CA ALA A 208 6.48 13.44 -9.05
C ALA A 208 7.30 14.63 -8.51
N ALA A 209 8.08 14.43 -7.46
CA ALA A 209 9.03 15.39 -6.93
C ALA A 209 10.36 15.51 -7.73
N GLY A 210 10.48 14.81 -8.87
CA GLY A 210 11.65 14.89 -9.75
C GLY A 210 12.85 14.04 -9.33
N LEU A 211 12.71 13.16 -8.32
CA LEU A 211 13.80 12.28 -7.91
C LEU A 211 14.08 11.22 -8.98
N ARG A 212 15.37 11.06 -9.31
CA ARG A 212 15.81 10.07 -10.30
C ARG A 212 15.66 8.65 -9.75
N LYS A 213 15.35 7.72 -10.66
CA LYS A 213 15.29 6.28 -10.36
C LYS A 213 16.62 5.80 -9.75
N GLY A 214 16.55 5.21 -8.55
CA GLY A 214 17.73 4.73 -7.82
C GLY A 214 18.35 5.72 -6.82
N LEU A 215 17.90 6.98 -6.79
CA LEU A 215 18.30 8.02 -5.84
C LEU A 215 17.14 8.48 -4.94
N SER A 216 16.10 7.65 -4.81
CA SER A 216 14.84 8.01 -4.12
C SER A 216 14.96 8.07 -2.60
N LYS A 217 16.10 7.70 -2.01
CA LYS A 217 16.27 7.66 -0.56
C LYS A 217 16.56 9.06 -0.02
N LEU A 218 15.51 9.76 0.37
CA LEU A 218 15.57 11.04 1.06
C LEU A 218 16.09 10.84 2.49
N ARG A 219 17.36 11.15 2.72
CA ARG A 219 18.08 10.87 3.98
C ARG A 219 18.54 12.13 4.74
N ASP A 220 18.20 13.30 4.23
CA ASP A 220 18.50 14.59 4.85
C ASP A 220 17.35 15.58 4.69
N ALA A 221 17.39 16.63 5.51
CA ALA A 221 16.33 17.63 5.60
C ALA A 221 16.13 18.39 4.28
N GLY A 222 17.22 18.83 3.66
CA GLY A 222 17.17 19.68 2.46
C GLY A 222 16.59 18.93 1.27
N ALA A 223 16.96 17.65 1.09
CA ALA A 223 16.40 16.81 0.05
C ALA A 223 14.88 16.60 0.22
N LEU A 224 14.42 16.39 1.47
CA LEU A 224 13.00 16.24 1.75
C LEU A 224 12.22 17.55 1.51
N ASP A 225 12.77 18.69 1.93
CA ASP A 225 12.14 20.00 1.72
C ASP A 225 12.02 20.35 0.23
N ALA A 226 13.08 20.11 -0.55
CA ALA A 226 13.04 20.33 -2.00
C ALA A 226 11.98 19.43 -2.68
N ALA A 227 11.85 18.18 -2.23
CA ALA A 227 10.84 17.26 -2.75
C ALA A 227 9.41 17.68 -2.35
N LEU A 228 9.23 18.19 -1.13
CA LEU A 228 7.97 18.73 -0.64
C LEU A 228 7.55 20.00 -1.41
N GLU A 229 8.50 20.90 -1.67
CA GLU A 229 8.29 22.11 -2.47
C GLU A 229 7.80 21.76 -3.88
N ALA A 230 8.40 20.75 -4.53
CA ALA A 230 7.98 20.27 -5.84
C ALA A 230 6.52 19.72 -5.85
N LEU A 231 6.00 19.31 -4.69
CA LEU A 231 4.61 18.88 -4.50
C LEU A 231 3.71 20.00 -3.95
N GLY A 232 4.19 21.25 -3.88
CA GLY A 232 3.44 22.39 -3.35
C GLY A 232 3.23 22.33 -1.83
N SER A 233 4.15 21.72 -1.09
CA SER A 233 4.16 21.71 0.37
C SER A 233 5.22 22.64 0.93
N ARG A 234 4.93 23.29 2.06
CA ARG A 234 5.92 24.00 2.87
C ARG A 234 6.97 23.03 3.43
N PRO A 235 8.13 23.56 3.89
CA PRO A 235 9.16 22.77 4.56
C PRO A 235 8.65 22.00 5.77
N HIS A 236 9.18 20.80 5.98
CA HIS A 236 8.80 19.92 7.08
C HIS A 236 9.37 20.36 8.43
N VAL A 237 8.76 19.85 9.51
CA VAL A 237 9.36 19.94 10.85
C VAL A 237 10.51 18.95 10.92
N LEU A 238 11.69 19.42 11.37
CA LEU A 238 12.89 18.61 11.44
C LEU A 238 12.66 17.27 12.17
N LEU A 239 13.11 16.19 11.53
CA LEU A 239 13.02 14.86 12.09
C LEU A 239 14.24 14.56 12.97
N SER A 240 14.02 13.80 14.05
CA SER A 240 15.11 13.23 14.85
C SER A 240 15.94 12.21 14.06
N ARG A 241 15.33 11.54 13.07
CA ARG A 241 15.98 10.62 12.15
C ARG A 241 15.25 10.54 10.80
N TYR A 242 16.01 10.63 9.71
CA TYR A 242 15.50 10.48 8.34
C TYR A 242 15.65 9.03 7.90
N THR A 243 14.64 8.22 8.22
CA THR A 243 14.52 6.85 7.70
C THR A 243 13.71 6.84 6.41
N ASP A 244 14.02 5.94 5.48
CA ASP A 244 13.28 5.77 4.22
C ASP A 244 11.74 5.72 4.49
N HIS A 245 11.29 4.90 5.43
CA HIS A 245 9.87 4.81 5.84
C HIS A 245 9.21 6.14 6.22
N ALA A 246 9.95 7.00 6.92
CA ALA A 246 9.41 8.25 7.45
C ALA A 246 9.30 9.31 6.34
N THR A 247 10.35 9.42 5.51
CA THR A 247 10.38 10.39 4.41
C THR A 247 9.44 9.97 3.28
N ASP A 248 9.32 8.67 3.00
CA ASP A 248 8.36 8.11 2.05
C ASP A 248 6.90 8.37 2.49
N ALA A 249 6.57 8.17 3.78
CA ALA A 249 5.24 8.48 4.31
C ALA A 249 4.91 9.98 4.21
N ILE A 250 5.84 10.86 4.62
CA ILE A 250 5.65 12.32 4.52
C ILE A 250 5.38 12.73 3.07
N LEU A 251 6.26 12.32 2.14
CA LEU A 251 6.15 12.73 0.75
C LEU A 251 4.88 12.17 0.09
N THR A 252 4.50 10.94 0.42
CA THR A 252 3.28 10.31 -0.12
C THR A 252 2.02 10.99 0.40
N ALA A 253 1.98 11.43 1.65
CA ALA A 253 0.85 12.20 2.18
C ALA A 253 0.68 13.54 1.45
N ALA A 254 1.78 14.25 1.17
CA ALA A 254 1.77 15.46 0.35
C ALA A 254 1.30 15.18 -1.09
N TRP A 255 1.76 14.08 -1.68
CA TRP A 255 1.36 13.70 -3.03
C TRP A 255 -0.13 13.38 -3.12
N LEU A 256 -0.68 12.63 -2.15
CA LEU A 256 -2.12 12.36 -2.07
C LEU A 256 -2.92 13.67 -1.99
N ARG A 257 -2.51 14.61 -1.14
CA ARG A 257 -3.14 15.94 -1.05
C ARG A 257 -3.18 16.66 -2.39
N ALA A 258 -2.05 16.67 -3.10
CA ALA A 258 -1.93 17.36 -4.38
C ALA A 258 -2.72 16.70 -5.53
N ASN A 259 -2.99 15.39 -5.45
CA ASN A 259 -3.50 14.61 -6.57
C ASN A 259 -4.89 14.00 -6.35
N ALA A 260 -5.46 14.03 -5.14
CA ALA A 260 -6.73 13.37 -4.83
C ALA A 260 -7.92 13.84 -5.69
N ALA A 261 -7.91 15.07 -6.22
CA ALA A 261 -8.99 15.59 -7.07
C ALA A 261 -8.89 15.16 -8.54
N ARG A 262 -7.81 14.48 -8.94
CA ARG A 262 -7.55 14.10 -10.34
C ARG A 262 -8.42 12.93 -10.78
N ALA A 263 -9.31 13.19 -11.74
CA ALA A 263 -10.32 12.24 -12.21
C ALA A 263 -9.73 10.92 -12.73
N GLU A 264 -8.64 11.03 -13.49
CA GLU A 264 -7.94 9.94 -14.14
C GLU A 264 -7.35 8.93 -13.15
N LEU A 265 -7.09 9.33 -11.91
CA LEU A 265 -6.58 8.43 -10.88
C LEU A 265 -7.67 7.56 -10.25
N TRP A 266 -8.92 8.03 -10.28
CA TRP A 266 -10.08 7.31 -9.75
C TRP A 266 -10.77 6.43 -10.79
N ALA A 267 -10.57 6.73 -12.08
CA ALA A 267 -11.15 6.01 -13.21
C ALA A 267 -10.11 5.75 -14.32
N PRO A 268 -8.98 5.07 -14.02
CA PRO A 268 -7.99 4.75 -15.04
C PRO A 268 -8.61 3.83 -16.11
N PRO A 269 -8.40 4.08 -17.42
CA PRO A 269 -9.07 3.33 -18.50
C PRO A 269 -8.82 1.82 -18.46
N ALA A 270 -7.67 1.41 -17.93
CA ALA A 270 -7.30 -0.01 -17.81
C ALA A 270 -7.97 -0.73 -16.63
N LEU A 271 -8.62 -0.01 -15.70
CA LEU A 271 -9.32 -0.60 -14.56
C LEU A 271 -10.75 -1.02 -14.95
N GLY A 272 -10.87 -2.25 -15.42
CA GLY A 272 -12.17 -2.89 -15.69
C GLY A 272 -12.83 -3.46 -14.43
N ALA A 273 -14.13 -3.78 -14.51
CA ALA A 273 -14.92 -4.32 -13.40
C ALA A 273 -14.36 -5.63 -12.81
N GLN A 274 -13.78 -6.49 -13.65
CA GLN A 274 -13.12 -7.72 -13.19
C GLN A 274 -11.90 -7.37 -12.34
N ILE A 275 -11.01 -6.50 -12.82
CA ILE A 275 -9.80 -6.07 -12.11
C ILE A 275 -10.17 -5.43 -10.77
N ALA A 276 -11.15 -4.51 -10.77
CA ALA A 276 -11.62 -3.83 -9.56
C ALA A 276 -12.13 -4.80 -8.49
N ARG A 277 -12.76 -5.92 -8.89
CA ARG A 277 -13.25 -6.94 -7.96
C ARG A 277 -12.18 -7.94 -7.49
N THR A 278 -11.11 -8.14 -8.26
CA THR A 278 -10.12 -9.20 -8.00
C THR A 278 -8.74 -8.68 -7.63
N GLU A 279 -8.05 -7.98 -8.53
CA GLU A 279 -6.64 -7.60 -8.33
C GLU A 279 -6.47 -6.19 -7.74
N GLY A 280 -7.50 -5.36 -7.87
CA GLY A 280 -7.46 -3.94 -7.51
C GLY A 280 -6.63 -3.11 -8.46
N TRP A 281 -6.27 -1.90 -8.00
CA TRP A 281 -5.45 -0.96 -8.75
C TRP A 281 -4.63 -0.12 -7.78
N THR A 282 -3.38 0.19 -8.17
CA THR A 282 -2.54 1.14 -7.43
C THR A 282 -2.92 2.56 -7.82
N PHE A 283 -3.38 3.35 -6.86
CA PHE A 283 -3.71 4.76 -7.05
C PHE A 283 -2.47 5.55 -7.48
N GLY A 284 -2.60 6.38 -8.51
CA GLY A 284 -1.48 7.10 -9.13
C GLY A 284 -0.86 6.42 -10.35
N ILE A 285 -1.29 5.20 -10.71
CA ILE A 285 -1.00 4.58 -12.01
C ILE A 285 -2.15 4.90 -12.97
N SER A 286 -1.88 5.64 -14.05
CA SER A 286 -2.85 6.08 -15.07
C SER A 286 -2.31 5.96 -16.48
#